data_AF-A0A7W6ERE3-F1
#
_entry.id   AF-A0A7W6ERE3-F1
#
_cell.length_a   1.000
_cell.length_b   1.000
_cell.length_c   1.000
_cell.angle_alpha   90.00
_cell.angle_beta   90.00
_cell.angle_gamma   90.00
#
_symmetry.space_group_name_H-M   'P 1'
#
loop_
_entity.id
_entity.type
_entity.pdbx_description
1 polymer ?
#
loop_
_entity_poly.entity_id
_entity_poly.type
_entity_poly.pdbx_seq_one_letter_code
_entity_poly.pdbx_strand_id
1 'polypeptide(L)'
;MSSGKYKPKYTRVAQLKTTADLKKHLENSQVDLAFDETLLPPAESPFGKKITLKSGKTIGNSLCILPMEGWDGTLDGKPSEFTKNRWVKFAVSGAKLLFGCEAVAVCHEGKANPNQLVMNEENFEEFVQLRQLILDKHYEKFGTTDDLVIGLQLTHSGRFCKPNSHKKFESKILYSHPFLNKKFGMEADHPVLTDEEVDEIIDMYVKAAVLAQKAGYDFVDIKHCHGYLGHEFLSAIDRDGKYGGSFENRTRYLRNIVAGIKQAAPGLEMGIRLSAFDFIPFKKGTNNQGEPEQMETYPYAFGGQKDGLSIDLAEPKAFLSLAQELGIQLICVTGGSPYYTPHLTRPALFPPSDGYLPPEEPFAGVKRQIDVTAGLKAEFPELVIIGSGYSYLQEWLPNVAQYVLRNGMADSVGFGRMVLSYPSMPDDMIQGKTLTRNLICRTFSDCTTAPRHGLISGCFPLDPYYKKRPEAEELKAIKEGL
;
A
#
# COMPACT_ATOMS: atom_id res chain seq x y z
N MET A 1 2.81 -24.00 32.48
CA MET A 1 4.14 -23.43 32.19
C MET A 1 3.96 -21.92 32.16
N SER A 2 4.76 -21.18 32.93
CA SER A 2 4.64 -19.72 33.10
C SER A 2 4.48 -19.00 31.76
N SER A 3 3.43 -18.18 31.65
CA SER A 3 3.13 -17.30 30.51
C SER A 3 4.18 -16.20 30.41
N GLY A 4 5.38 -16.55 29.95
CA GLY A 4 6.42 -15.58 29.63
C GLY A 4 5.94 -14.69 28.50
N LYS A 5 5.56 -13.45 28.80
CA LYS A 5 5.22 -12.43 27.79
C LYS A 5 6.34 -12.41 26.73
N TYR A 6 5.96 -12.60 25.47
CA TYR A 6 6.88 -12.55 24.32
C TYR A 6 7.80 -11.32 24.43
N LYS A 7 9.12 -11.57 24.53
CA LYS A 7 10.14 -10.52 24.48
C LYS A 7 10.61 -10.41 23.04
N PRO A 8 10.39 -9.27 22.36
CA PRO A 8 10.84 -9.12 20.98
C PRO A 8 12.35 -9.26 20.87
N LYS A 9 12.81 -9.86 19.76
CA LYS A 9 14.23 -10.02 19.43
C LYS A 9 14.94 -8.66 19.29
N TYR A 10 14.26 -7.68 18.71
CA TYR A 10 14.79 -6.35 18.43
C TYR A 10 14.26 -5.29 19.40
N THR A 11 15.06 -4.25 19.65
CA THR A 11 14.71 -3.10 20.48
C THR A 11 13.42 -2.45 19.97
N ARG A 12 12.53 -2.05 20.90
CA ARG A 12 11.31 -1.33 20.51
C ARG A 12 11.69 0.12 20.20
N VAL A 13 11.24 0.64 19.06
CA VAL A 13 11.52 2.03 18.64
C VAL A 13 11.15 3.06 19.72
N ALA A 14 10.07 2.82 20.47
CA ALA A 14 9.65 3.65 21.62
C ALA A 14 10.71 3.81 22.75
N GLN A 15 11.75 2.98 22.75
CA GLN A 15 12.88 3.01 23.69
C GLN A 15 14.05 3.84 23.17
N LEU A 16 14.09 4.17 21.87
CA LEU A 16 15.10 5.01 21.25
C LEU A 16 14.68 6.47 21.41
N LYS A 17 15.15 7.14 22.47
CA LYS A 17 14.65 8.46 22.90
C LYS A 17 15.46 9.63 22.36
N THR A 18 16.71 9.37 21.99
CA THR A 18 17.66 10.38 21.52
C THR A 18 18.28 9.96 20.19
N THR A 19 18.85 10.90 19.45
CA THR A 19 19.56 10.62 18.20
C THR A 19 20.72 9.66 18.42
N ALA A 20 21.41 9.78 19.57
CA ALA A 20 22.44 8.85 20.01
C ALA A 20 21.90 7.41 20.22
N ASP A 21 20.69 7.26 20.77
CA ASP A 21 20.06 5.94 20.92
C ASP A 21 19.78 5.30 19.56
N LEU A 22 19.20 6.06 18.62
CA LEU A 22 18.91 5.58 17.27
C LEU A 22 20.20 5.21 16.54
N LYS A 23 21.19 6.11 16.53
CA LYS A 23 22.48 5.89 15.87
C LYS A 23 23.16 4.62 16.39
N LYS A 24 23.24 4.47 17.72
CA LYS A 24 23.81 3.27 18.36
C LYS A 24 23.01 2.00 18.01
N HIS A 25 21.68 2.07 17.94
CA HIS A 25 20.86 0.93 17.52
C HIS A 25 21.15 0.51 16.08
N LEU A 26 21.22 1.47 15.16
CA LEU A 26 21.52 1.24 13.74
C LEU A 26 22.92 0.66 13.55
N GLU A 27 23.94 1.21 14.23
CA GLU A 27 25.32 0.70 14.22
C GLU A 27 25.40 -0.75 14.74
N ASN A 28 24.80 -1.02 15.91
CA ASN A 28 24.78 -2.38 16.48
C ASN A 28 24.02 -3.39 15.61
N SER A 29 23.03 -2.92 14.86
CA SER A 29 22.22 -3.74 13.97
C SER A 29 22.79 -3.84 12.55
N GLN A 30 23.90 -3.14 12.27
CA GLN A 30 24.51 -3.04 10.94
C GLN A 30 23.53 -2.54 9.86
N VAL A 31 22.69 -1.58 10.22
CA VAL A 31 21.71 -0.96 9.30
C VAL A 31 22.16 0.47 8.98
N ASP A 32 22.58 0.70 7.74
CA ASP A 32 23.02 2.02 7.26
C ASP A 32 21.83 2.91 6.81
N LEU A 33 20.95 3.24 7.75
CA LEU A 33 19.80 4.11 7.51
C LEU A 33 20.13 5.55 7.89
N ALA A 34 20.23 6.42 6.90
CA ALA A 34 20.48 7.84 7.11
C ALA A 34 19.23 8.58 7.64
N PHE A 35 19.46 9.58 8.49
CA PHE A 35 18.45 10.47 9.05
C PHE A 35 19.06 11.81 9.46
N ASP A 36 18.27 12.88 9.49
CA ASP A 36 18.72 14.16 10.03
C ASP A 36 18.61 14.15 11.57
N GLU A 37 19.68 14.51 12.28
CA GLU A 37 19.65 14.56 13.76
C GLU A 37 18.70 15.63 14.29
N THR A 38 18.52 16.73 13.54
CA THR A 38 17.63 17.84 13.89
C THR A 38 16.61 18.08 12.79
N LEU A 39 15.38 18.38 13.21
CA LEU A 39 14.35 18.83 12.28
C LEU A 39 14.55 20.30 11.96
N LEU A 40 14.43 20.65 10.69
CA LEU A 40 14.42 22.02 10.23
C LEU A 40 13.16 22.74 10.73
N PRO A 41 13.23 24.06 10.94
CA PRO A 41 12.03 24.86 11.24
C PRO A 41 11.01 24.75 10.09
N PRO A 42 9.70 24.90 10.35
CA PRO A 42 8.65 24.75 9.35
C PRO A 42 8.88 25.50 8.03
N ALA A 43 9.43 26.71 8.09
CA ALA A 43 9.71 27.55 6.92
C ALA A 43 10.80 26.97 5.98
N GLU A 44 11.69 26.13 6.51
CA GLU A 44 12.79 25.49 5.77
C GLU A 44 12.56 23.99 5.57
N SER A 45 11.53 23.44 6.22
CA SER A 45 11.22 22.00 6.17
C SER A 45 10.81 21.57 4.76
N PRO A 46 11.34 20.44 4.25
CA PRO A 46 10.96 19.92 2.95
C PRO A 46 9.50 19.42 2.92
N PHE A 47 8.86 19.21 4.08
CA PHE A 47 7.50 18.68 4.13
C PHE A 47 6.52 19.57 3.40
N GLY A 48 6.64 20.90 3.52
CA GLY A 48 5.78 21.89 2.86
C GLY A 48 6.09 22.13 1.38
N LYS A 49 7.08 21.44 0.80
CA LYS A 49 7.45 21.62 -0.61
C LYS A 49 6.30 21.15 -1.52
N LYS A 50 5.83 22.06 -2.38
CA LYS A 50 4.79 21.79 -3.39
C LYS A 50 5.35 20.97 -4.54
N ILE A 51 4.48 20.17 -5.17
CA ILE A 51 4.81 19.36 -6.35
C ILE A 51 3.84 19.75 -7.47
N THR A 52 4.35 20.22 -8.61
CA THR A 52 3.52 20.56 -9.77
C THR A 52 3.53 19.42 -10.78
N LEU A 53 2.34 18.95 -11.16
CA LEU A 53 2.13 17.90 -12.14
C LEU A 53 2.18 18.47 -13.55
N LYS A 54 2.41 17.60 -14.55
CA LYS A 54 2.45 17.99 -15.98
C LYS A 54 1.11 18.57 -16.46
N SER A 55 0.01 18.23 -15.81
CA SER A 55 -1.32 18.79 -16.05
C SER A 55 -1.48 20.25 -15.60
N GLY A 56 -0.54 20.77 -14.81
CA GLY A 56 -0.63 22.07 -14.15
C GLY A 56 -1.25 22.01 -12.74
N LYS A 57 -1.81 20.86 -12.32
CA LYS A 57 -2.27 20.67 -10.94
C LYS A 57 -1.08 20.74 -9.98
N THR A 58 -1.33 21.27 -8.78
CA THR A 58 -0.31 21.38 -7.73
C THR A 58 -0.73 20.61 -6.50
N ILE A 59 0.13 19.69 -6.06
CA ILE A 59 0.04 19.05 -4.75
C ILE A 59 0.68 20.00 -3.74
N GLY A 60 -0.10 20.42 -2.74
CA GLY A 60 0.28 21.49 -1.81
C GLY A 60 1.46 21.19 -0.87
N ASN A 61 1.90 19.93 -0.76
CA ASN A 61 3.04 19.52 0.05
C ASN A 61 3.61 18.16 -0.35
N SER A 62 4.73 17.76 0.27
CA SER A 62 5.45 16.53 -0.03
C SER A 62 5.04 15.35 0.88
N LEU A 63 3.79 15.34 1.37
CA LEU A 63 3.25 14.27 2.20
C LEU A 63 2.01 13.65 1.54
N CYS A 64 1.90 12.32 1.61
CA CYS A 64 0.90 11.55 0.89
C CYS A 64 0.17 10.57 1.82
N ILE A 65 -1.16 10.45 1.72
CA ILE A 65 -1.90 9.34 2.33
C ILE A 65 -1.97 8.17 1.35
N LEU A 66 -1.54 6.99 1.80
CA LEU A 66 -1.54 5.77 1.00
C LEU A 66 -2.86 5.00 1.13
N PRO A 67 -3.29 4.23 0.11
CA PRO A 67 -4.49 3.41 0.17
C PRO A 67 -4.52 2.45 1.36
N MET A 68 -5.62 2.48 2.12
CA MET A 68 -5.87 1.64 3.31
C MET A 68 -7.32 1.16 3.37
N GLU A 69 -7.53 -0.10 2.98
CA GLU A 69 -8.84 -0.73 2.97
C GLU A 69 -9.44 -0.91 4.39
N GLY A 70 -10.77 -0.78 4.46
CA GLY A 70 -11.53 -0.91 5.70
C GLY A 70 -12.09 -2.30 6.00
N TRP A 71 -12.31 -3.15 4.99
CA TRP A 71 -13.09 -4.39 5.11
C TRP A 71 -14.46 -4.15 5.77
N ASP A 72 -15.07 -3.00 5.47
CA ASP A 72 -16.21 -2.46 6.23
C ASP A 72 -17.29 -1.82 5.37
N GLY A 73 -17.21 -1.93 4.04
CA GLY A 73 -18.31 -1.57 3.15
C GLY A 73 -19.51 -2.49 3.30
N THR A 74 -20.57 -2.22 2.57
CA THR A 74 -21.74 -3.11 2.50
C THR A 74 -21.45 -4.30 1.56
N LEU A 75 -22.31 -5.32 1.60
CA LEU A 75 -22.14 -6.51 0.75
C LEU A 75 -22.27 -6.18 -0.75
N ASP A 76 -23.08 -5.18 -1.10
CA ASP A 76 -23.22 -4.62 -2.46
C ASP A 76 -22.12 -3.60 -2.82
N GLY A 77 -21.11 -3.42 -1.96
CA GLY A 77 -19.91 -2.64 -2.28
C GLY A 77 -20.05 -1.12 -2.07
N LYS A 78 -21.04 -0.67 -1.31
CA LYS A 78 -21.20 0.74 -0.91
C LYS A 78 -20.34 1.07 0.30
N PRO A 79 -19.93 2.35 0.47
CA PRO A 79 -19.29 2.79 1.69
C PRO A 79 -20.24 2.72 2.89
N SER A 80 -19.70 2.34 4.05
CA SER A 80 -20.40 2.44 5.32
C SER A 80 -19.99 3.68 6.09
N GLU A 81 -20.57 3.88 7.28
CA GLU A 81 -20.13 4.91 8.21
C GLU A 81 -18.67 4.71 8.66
N PHE A 82 -18.16 3.48 8.68
CA PHE A 82 -16.74 3.23 8.98
C PHE A 82 -15.84 3.73 7.85
N THR A 83 -16.27 3.49 6.60
CA THR A 83 -15.61 4.00 5.40
C THR A 83 -15.56 5.53 5.43
N LYS A 84 -16.71 6.19 5.67
CA LYS A 84 -16.79 7.66 5.80
C LYS A 84 -15.87 8.19 6.90
N ASN A 85 -15.91 7.61 8.10
CA ASN A 85 -15.06 8.00 9.23
C ASN A 85 -13.56 7.88 8.89
N ARG A 86 -13.16 6.86 8.13
CA ARG A 86 -11.79 6.67 7.67
C ARG A 86 -11.39 7.75 6.66
N TRP A 87 -12.26 8.09 5.72
CA TRP A 87 -11.99 9.12 4.71
C TRP A 87 -11.93 10.53 5.32
N VAL A 88 -12.72 10.81 6.36
CA VAL A 88 -12.58 12.04 7.17
C VAL A 88 -11.18 12.15 7.76
N LYS A 89 -10.60 11.06 8.27
CA LYS A 89 -9.21 11.07 8.78
C LYS A 89 -8.20 11.41 7.71
N PHE A 90 -8.40 10.95 6.47
CA PHE A 90 -7.55 11.29 5.34
C PHE A 90 -7.67 12.76 4.98
N ALA A 91 -8.91 13.26 4.92
CA ALA A 91 -9.23 14.66 4.63
C ALA A 91 -8.55 15.63 5.61
N VAL A 92 -8.61 15.35 6.91
CA VAL A 92 -8.06 16.24 7.95
C VAL A 92 -6.56 16.03 8.23
N SER A 93 -5.89 15.17 7.46
CA SER A 93 -4.53 14.73 7.76
C SER A 93 -3.45 15.81 7.57
N GLY A 94 -3.72 16.78 6.68
CA GLY A 94 -2.77 17.80 6.26
C GLY A 94 -1.90 17.37 5.07
N ALA A 95 -1.87 16.09 4.70
CA ALA A 95 -1.29 15.66 3.43
C ALA A 95 -2.13 16.21 2.27
N LYS A 96 -1.46 16.58 1.17
CA LYS A 96 -2.10 17.19 0.00
C LYS A 96 -2.21 16.25 -1.20
N LEU A 97 -1.71 15.02 -1.05
CA LEU A 97 -1.96 13.91 -1.97
C LEU A 97 -2.67 12.78 -1.22
N LEU A 98 -3.89 12.44 -1.64
CA LEU A 98 -4.56 11.21 -1.22
C LEU A 98 -4.43 10.22 -2.37
N PHE A 99 -3.48 9.29 -2.31
CA PHE A 99 -3.07 8.56 -3.52
C PHE A 99 -4.17 7.64 -4.09
N GLY A 100 -5.07 7.16 -3.25
CA GLY A 100 -6.17 6.33 -3.69
C GLY A 100 -7.23 6.05 -2.63
N CYS A 101 -7.14 6.71 -1.46
CA CYS A 101 -7.93 6.48 -0.24
C CYS A 101 -7.97 5.01 0.23
N GLU A 102 -8.64 4.12 -0.49
CA GLU A 102 -8.62 2.68 -0.31
C GLU A 102 -8.80 1.91 -1.62
N ALA A 103 -8.60 0.59 -1.57
CA ALA A 103 -8.71 -0.26 -2.75
C ALA A 103 -10.20 -0.50 -3.12
N VAL A 104 -10.60 -0.03 -4.30
CA VAL A 104 -11.97 -0.16 -4.83
C VAL A 104 -11.97 -1.15 -5.98
N ALA A 105 -12.79 -2.21 -5.87
CA ALA A 105 -12.89 -3.22 -6.90
C ALA A 105 -13.62 -2.67 -8.14
N VAL A 106 -13.17 -3.08 -9.33
CA VAL A 106 -13.81 -2.69 -10.61
C VAL A 106 -15.04 -3.53 -10.95
N CYS A 107 -15.23 -4.65 -10.24
CA CYS A 107 -16.37 -5.55 -10.36
C CYS A 107 -16.55 -6.34 -9.04
N HIS A 108 -17.72 -6.96 -8.88
CA HIS A 108 -18.02 -7.75 -7.68
C HIS A 108 -17.09 -8.95 -7.55
N GLU A 109 -16.87 -9.69 -8.63
CA GLU A 109 -16.03 -10.89 -8.69
C GLU A 109 -14.56 -10.57 -8.36
N GLY A 110 -14.14 -9.32 -8.57
CA GLY A 110 -12.80 -8.81 -8.30
C GLY A 110 -12.53 -8.45 -6.83
N LYS A 111 -13.50 -8.60 -5.93
CA LYS A 111 -13.36 -8.22 -4.51
C LYS A 111 -12.46 -9.15 -3.71
N ALA A 112 -11.58 -8.61 -2.88
CA ALA A 112 -10.71 -9.29 -1.92
C ALA A 112 -11.45 -9.81 -0.67
N ASN A 113 -12.67 -9.33 -0.44
CA ASN A 113 -13.55 -9.71 0.65
C ASN A 113 -14.99 -9.23 0.38
N PRO A 114 -16.01 -9.77 1.07
CA PRO A 114 -17.42 -9.40 0.86
C PRO A 114 -17.76 -7.93 1.10
N ASN A 115 -16.95 -7.20 1.87
CA ASN A 115 -17.20 -5.81 2.27
C ASN A 115 -16.27 -4.82 1.53
N GLN A 116 -15.57 -5.25 0.49
CA GLN A 116 -14.79 -4.34 -0.34
C GLN A 116 -15.72 -3.46 -1.18
N LEU A 117 -15.37 -2.17 -1.29
CA LEU A 117 -16.07 -1.22 -2.15
C LEU A 117 -15.99 -1.62 -3.62
N VAL A 118 -17.03 -1.29 -4.39
CA VAL A 118 -17.08 -1.54 -5.85
C VAL A 118 -17.48 -0.27 -6.57
N MET A 119 -16.68 0.18 -7.54
CA MET A 119 -17.02 1.31 -8.41
C MET A 119 -17.85 0.81 -9.60
N ASN A 120 -19.17 0.99 -9.52
CA ASN A 120 -20.13 0.67 -10.56
C ASN A 120 -21.23 1.75 -10.63
N GLU A 121 -22.14 1.65 -11.59
CA GLU A 121 -23.22 2.64 -11.77
C GLU A 121 -24.15 2.74 -10.55
N GLU A 122 -24.40 1.62 -9.85
CA GLU A 122 -25.29 1.56 -8.69
C GLU A 122 -24.71 2.27 -7.46
N ASN A 123 -23.39 2.24 -7.32
CA ASN A 123 -22.66 2.84 -6.20
C ASN A 123 -22.08 4.21 -6.54
N PHE A 124 -22.20 4.67 -7.80
CA PHE A 124 -21.56 5.90 -8.30
C PHE A 124 -21.82 7.12 -7.40
N GLU A 125 -23.08 7.34 -7.01
CA GLU A 125 -23.48 8.48 -6.18
C GLU A 125 -22.81 8.47 -4.80
N GLU A 126 -22.54 7.29 -4.24
CA GLU A 126 -21.83 7.17 -2.97
C GLU A 126 -20.37 7.64 -3.07
N PHE A 127 -19.73 7.43 -4.22
CA PHE A 127 -18.36 7.93 -4.47
C PHE A 127 -18.33 9.44 -4.71
N VAL A 128 -19.37 10.01 -5.34
CA VAL A 128 -19.56 11.48 -5.41
C VAL A 128 -19.60 12.05 -3.99
N GLN A 129 -20.44 11.47 -3.12
CA GLN A 129 -20.58 11.91 -1.73
C GLN A 129 -19.31 11.72 -0.90
N LEU A 130 -18.60 10.60 -1.07
CA LEU A 130 -17.33 10.37 -0.38
C LEU A 130 -16.26 11.39 -0.78
N ARG A 131 -16.18 11.73 -2.07
CA ARG A 131 -15.25 12.76 -2.53
C ARG A 131 -15.64 14.13 -1.97
N GLN A 132 -16.93 14.48 -2.01
CA GLN A 132 -17.41 15.75 -1.45
C GLN A 132 -17.11 15.84 0.05
N LEU A 133 -17.31 14.74 0.81
CA LEU A 133 -16.95 14.65 2.22
C LEU A 133 -15.47 14.97 2.47
N ILE A 134 -14.56 14.48 1.61
CA ILE A 134 -13.14 14.83 1.72
C ILE A 134 -12.95 16.33 1.51
N LEU A 135 -13.53 16.91 0.46
CA LEU A 135 -13.39 18.33 0.16
C LEU A 135 -13.91 19.20 1.31
N ASP A 136 -15.11 18.90 1.81
CA ASP A 136 -15.74 19.66 2.89
C ASP A 136 -14.88 19.60 4.16
N LYS A 137 -14.45 18.41 4.59
CA LYS A 137 -13.63 18.25 5.81
C LYS A 137 -12.23 18.80 5.67
N HIS A 138 -11.66 18.76 4.47
CA HIS A 138 -10.38 19.39 4.21
C HIS A 138 -10.49 20.92 4.23
N TYR A 139 -11.52 21.47 3.56
CA TYR A 139 -11.79 22.92 3.57
C TYR A 139 -12.09 23.44 4.97
N GLU A 140 -12.93 22.76 5.76
CA GLU A 140 -13.24 23.10 7.15
C GLU A 140 -11.97 23.27 8.00
N LYS A 141 -10.94 22.45 7.76
CA LYS A 141 -9.70 22.47 8.53
C LYS A 141 -8.61 23.39 7.95
N PHE A 142 -8.48 23.45 6.63
CA PHE A 142 -7.32 24.07 5.96
C PHE A 142 -7.68 25.30 5.11
N GLY A 143 -8.97 25.62 4.95
CA GLY A 143 -9.46 26.83 4.27
C GLY A 143 -9.36 26.85 2.75
N THR A 144 -8.82 25.79 2.13
CA THR A 144 -8.74 25.62 0.67
C THR A 144 -8.62 24.15 0.32
N THR A 145 -9.10 23.77 -0.87
CA THR A 145 -8.91 22.47 -1.50
C THR A 145 -8.19 22.56 -2.84
N ASP A 146 -7.74 23.75 -3.26
CA ASP A 146 -7.16 23.99 -4.59
C ASP A 146 -5.83 23.26 -4.82
N ASP A 147 -5.16 22.90 -3.72
CA ASP A 147 -3.88 22.18 -3.70
C ASP A 147 -4.01 20.74 -3.20
N LEU A 148 -5.23 20.22 -3.05
CA LEU A 148 -5.52 18.85 -2.66
C LEU A 148 -5.78 18.00 -3.91
N VAL A 149 -4.97 16.95 -4.10
CA VAL A 149 -5.11 15.99 -5.20
C VAL A 149 -5.61 14.65 -4.65
N ILE A 150 -6.76 14.17 -5.15
CA ILE A 150 -7.47 13.00 -4.65
C ILE A 150 -7.56 11.92 -5.74
N GLY A 151 -6.87 10.81 -5.53
CA GLY A 151 -6.96 9.62 -6.35
C GLY A 151 -7.97 8.59 -5.84
N LEU A 152 -8.38 7.68 -6.72
CA LEU A 152 -9.11 6.46 -6.36
C LEU A 152 -8.31 5.23 -6.81
N GLN A 153 -7.98 4.31 -5.90
CA GLN A 153 -7.26 3.09 -6.26
C GLN A 153 -8.23 2.04 -6.83
N LEU A 154 -8.14 1.80 -8.14
CA LEU A 154 -8.88 0.74 -8.81
C LEU A 154 -8.12 -0.59 -8.74
N THR A 155 -8.83 -1.67 -8.45
CA THR A 155 -8.21 -2.99 -8.28
C THR A 155 -9.10 -4.13 -8.79
N HIS A 156 -8.44 -5.24 -9.11
CA HIS A 156 -9.03 -6.57 -9.23
C HIS A 156 -8.16 -7.51 -8.40
N SER A 157 -8.78 -8.30 -7.53
CA SER A 157 -8.03 -8.97 -6.47
C SER A 157 -7.35 -10.26 -6.93
N GLY A 158 -7.69 -10.76 -8.13
CA GLY A 158 -7.01 -11.87 -8.79
C GLY A 158 -6.98 -13.11 -7.90
N ARG A 159 -5.76 -13.59 -7.63
CA ARG A 159 -5.50 -14.68 -6.68
C ARG A 159 -6.16 -14.51 -5.30
N PHE A 160 -6.45 -13.29 -4.88
CA PHE A 160 -7.01 -12.99 -3.57
C PHE A 160 -8.52 -12.73 -3.58
N CYS A 161 -9.22 -13.01 -4.67
CA CYS A 161 -10.67 -12.84 -4.75
C CYS A 161 -11.43 -13.68 -3.72
N LYS A 162 -12.35 -13.02 -3.01
CA LYS A 162 -13.27 -13.55 -1.99
C LYS A 162 -14.60 -12.75 -1.96
N PRO A 163 -15.32 -12.66 -3.08
CA PRO A 163 -16.44 -11.74 -3.22
C PRO A 163 -17.64 -12.10 -2.32
N ASN A 164 -17.83 -13.39 -2.01
CA ASN A 164 -19.03 -13.87 -1.31
C ASN A 164 -18.75 -14.49 0.08
N SER A 165 -17.49 -14.60 0.50
CA SER A 165 -17.14 -15.20 1.80
C SER A 165 -15.84 -14.65 2.38
N HIS A 166 -15.79 -14.36 3.69
CA HIS A 166 -14.52 -14.04 4.35
C HIS A 166 -13.55 -15.23 4.41
N LYS A 167 -14.05 -16.46 4.22
CA LYS A 167 -13.27 -17.69 4.37
C LYS A 167 -12.83 -18.26 3.03
N LYS A 168 -13.77 -18.48 2.11
CA LYS A 168 -13.52 -19.18 0.84
C LYS A 168 -12.96 -18.24 -0.23
N PHE A 169 -11.85 -18.65 -0.85
CA PHE A 169 -11.32 -17.99 -2.06
C PHE A 169 -12.11 -18.39 -3.31
N GLU A 170 -12.31 -17.42 -4.19
CA GLU A 170 -12.82 -17.59 -5.55
C GLU A 170 -11.78 -17.03 -6.53
N SER A 171 -10.56 -17.54 -6.39
CA SER A 171 -9.36 -17.01 -7.02
C SER A 171 -9.46 -16.94 -8.55
N LYS A 172 -9.05 -15.80 -9.11
CA LYS A 172 -8.89 -15.57 -10.55
C LYS A 172 -7.40 -15.41 -10.84
N ILE A 173 -6.75 -16.45 -11.34
CA ILE A 173 -5.28 -16.50 -11.49
C ILE A 173 -4.87 -16.43 -12.95
N LEU A 174 -3.67 -15.93 -13.21
CA LEU A 174 -3.11 -15.83 -14.57
C LEU A 174 -2.30 -17.06 -14.97
N TYR A 175 -1.73 -17.76 -13.99
CA TYR A 175 -0.91 -18.95 -14.14
C TYR A 175 -0.90 -19.77 -12.84
N SER A 176 -0.58 -21.06 -12.94
CA SER A 176 -0.41 -21.94 -11.78
C SER A 176 0.93 -21.66 -11.10
N HIS A 177 0.88 -21.08 -9.89
CA HIS A 177 2.08 -20.68 -9.17
C HIS A 177 2.56 -21.83 -8.25
N PRO A 178 3.86 -22.18 -8.24
CA PRO A 178 4.39 -23.34 -7.54
C PRO A 178 4.08 -23.38 -6.02
N PHE A 179 4.15 -22.22 -5.35
CA PHE A 179 3.84 -22.11 -3.92
C PHE A 179 2.46 -21.54 -3.61
N LEU A 180 2.03 -20.50 -4.35
CA LEU A 180 0.84 -19.74 -3.97
C LEU A 180 -0.47 -20.49 -4.22
N ASN A 181 -0.55 -21.39 -5.22
CA ASN A 181 -1.77 -22.20 -5.42
C ASN A 181 -2.08 -23.00 -4.15
N LYS A 182 -1.14 -23.83 -3.71
CA LYS A 182 -1.27 -24.63 -2.49
C LYS A 182 -1.50 -23.76 -1.25
N LYS A 183 -0.77 -22.64 -1.11
CA LYS A 183 -0.89 -21.73 0.05
C LYS A 183 -2.31 -21.19 0.22
N PHE A 184 -3.04 -20.98 -0.88
CA PHE A 184 -4.41 -20.45 -0.85
C PHE A 184 -5.47 -21.51 -1.20
N GLY A 185 -5.13 -22.80 -1.09
CA GLY A 185 -6.08 -23.90 -1.23
C GLY A 185 -6.62 -24.10 -2.64
N MET A 186 -5.84 -23.71 -3.66
CA MET A 186 -6.14 -24.03 -5.06
C MET A 186 -5.46 -25.34 -5.45
N GLU A 187 -6.20 -26.18 -6.15
CA GLU A 187 -5.67 -27.40 -6.78
C GLU A 187 -4.72 -27.06 -7.94
N ALA A 188 -3.95 -28.05 -8.38
CA ALA A 188 -2.95 -27.86 -9.43
C ALA A 188 -3.57 -27.49 -10.79
N ASP A 189 -4.80 -27.95 -11.04
CA ASP A 189 -5.60 -27.75 -12.25
C ASP A 189 -6.60 -26.59 -12.13
N HIS A 190 -6.47 -25.73 -11.12
CA HIS A 190 -7.32 -24.54 -10.96
C HIS A 190 -7.27 -23.69 -12.25
N PRO A 191 -8.43 -23.33 -12.83
CA PRO A 191 -8.48 -22.67 -14.12
C PRO A 191 -7.82 -21.29 -14.07
N VAL A 192 -7.02 -20.98 -15.10
CA VAL A 192 -6.47 -19.66 -15.34
C VAL A 192 -7.45 -18.82 -16.14
N LEU A 193 -7.40 -17.49 -15.97
CA LEU A 193 -8.20 -16.57 -16.78
C LEU A 193 -7.84 -16.74 -18.27
N THR A 194 -8.86 -16.81 -19.11
CA THR A 194 -8.72 -16.75 -20.57
C THR A 194 -8.31 -15.34 -21.03
N ASP A 195 -7.84 -15.20 -22.27
CA ASP A 195 -7.49 -13.88 -22.80
C ASP A 195 -8.74 -13.00 -22.98
N GLU A 196 -9.88 -13.59 -23.27
CA GLU A 196 -11.19 -12.93 -23.37
C GLU A 196 -11.66 -12.42 -21.99
N GLU A 197 -11.58 -13.23 -20.94
CA GLU A 197 -11.90 -12.77 -19.58
C GLU A 197 -10.97 -11.63 -19.13
N VAL A 198 -9.70 -11.64 -19.56
CA VAL A 198 -8.78 -10.52 -19.28
C VAL A 198 -9.20 -9.25 -20.04
N ASP A 199 -9.61 -9.37 -21.30
CA ASP A 199 -10.15 -8.24 -22.08
C ASP A 199 -11.40 -7.65 -21.39
N GLU A 200 -12.30 -8.50 -20.88
CA GLU A 200 -13.49 -8.04 -20.14
C GLU A 200 -13.12 -7.32 -18.84
N ILE A 201 -12.12 -7.80 -18.10
CA ILE A 201 -11.62 -7.12 -16.89
C ILE A 201 -11.05 -5.74 -17.27
N ILE A 202 -10.31 -5.62 -18.37
CA ILE A 202 -9.79 -4.33 -18.86
C ILE A 202 -10.95 -3.35 -19.10
N ASP A 203 -12.03 -3.79 -19.76
CA ASP A 203 -13.21 -2.96 -19.99
C ASP A 203 -13.87 -2.51 -18.66
N MET A 204 -13.87 -3.36 -17.63
CA MET A 204 -14.36 -3.00 -16.30
C MET A 204 -13.50 -1.91 -15.64
N TYR A 205 -12.17 -1.96 -15.80
CA TYR A 205 -11.29 -0.86 -15.34
C TYR A 205 -11.61 0.45 -16.05
N VAL A 206 -11.82 0.42 -17.36
CA VAL A 206 -12.15 1.62 -18.15
C VAL A 206 -13.49 2.21 -17.69
N LYS A 207 -14.53 1.37 -17.51
CA LYS A 207 -15.83 1.80 -16.98
C LYS A 207 -15.71 2.43 -15.59
N ALA A 208 -15.00 1.77 -14.67
CA ALA A 208 -14.79 2.29 -13.32
C ALA A 208 -14.01 3.61 -13.32
N ALA A 209 -13.02 3.79 -14.21
CA ALA A 209 -12.29 5.04 -14.36
C ALA A 209 -13.14 6.18 -14.90
N VAL A 210 -14.03 5.91 -15.87
CA VAL A 210 -15.02 6.89 -16.34
C VAL A 210 -15.91 7.36 -15.20
N LEU A 211 -16.38 6.44 -14.35
CA LEU A 211 -17.16 6.78 -13.17
C LEU A 211 -16.34 7.59 -12.15
N ALA A 212 -15.10 7.21 -11.89
CA ALA A 212 -14.22 7.99 -11.01
C ALA A 212 -14.00 9.42 -11.53
N GLN A 213 -13.80 9.61 -12.84
CA GLN A 213 -13.70 10.95 -13.43
C GLN A 213 -15.00 11.74 -13.22
N LYS A 214 -16.16 11.14 -13.51
CA LYS A 214 -17.47 11.79 -13.33
C LYS A 214 -17.73 12.15 -11.86
N ALA A 215 -17.26 11.34 -10.92
CA ALA A 215 -17.35 11.61 -9.49
C ALA A 215 -16.38 12.72 -9.05
N GLY A 216 -15.48 13.17 -9.92
CA GLY A 216 -14.57 14.30 -9.73
C GLY A 216 -13.17 13.93 -9.25
N TYR A 217 -12.83 12.64 -9.10
CA TYR A 217 -11.48 12.26 -8.68
C TYR A 217 -10.44 12.79 -9.66
N ASP A 218 -9.30 13.22 -9.14
CA ASP A 218 -8.26 13.86 -9.93
C ASP A 218 -7.51 12.87 -10.80
N PHE A 219 -7.37 11.63 -10.30
CA PHE A 219 -6.72 10.54 -10.98
C PHE A 219 -7.23 9.17 -10.51
N VAL A 220 -6.92 8.13 -11.26
CA VAL A 220 -7.07 6.74 -10.81
C VAL A 220 -5.72 6.06 -10.64
N ASP A 221 -5.54 5.32 -9.55
CA ASP A 221 -4.39 4.44 -9.38
C ASP A 221 -4.71 3.06 -9.97
N ILE A 222 -3.95 2.65 -10.99
CA ILE A 222 -4.02 1.33 -11.61
C ILE A 222 -3.10 0.40 -10.83
N LYS A 223 -3.64 -0.28 -9.84
CA LYS A 223 -2.88 -1.03 -8.84
C LYS A 223 -2.05 -2.17 -9.44
N HIS A 224 -0.73 -2.07 -9.34
CA HIS A 224 0.26 -3.08 -9.75
C HIS A 224 1.15 -3.52 -8.58
N CYS A 225 0.56 -3.69 -7.39
CA CYS A 225 1.30 -4.07 -6.19
C CYS A 225 0.69 -5.28 -5.48
N HIS A 226 1.48 -5.83 -4.56
CA HIS A 226 1.04 -6.74 -3.51
C HIS A 226 0.52 -8.10 -3.95
N GLY A 227 0.84 -8.54 -5.18
CA GLY A 227 0.40 -9.82 -5.73
C GLY A 227 -1.05 -9.84 -6.21
N TYR A 228 -1.74 -8.69 -6.21
CA TYR A 228 -3.06 -8.57 -6.86
C TYR A 228 -2.92 -8.66 -8.38
N LEU A 229 -4.04 -8.72 -9.12
CA LEU A 229 -4.03 -9.11 -10.54
C LEU A 229 -3.04 -8.31 -11.39
N GLY A 230 -2.98 -6.97 -11.26
CA GLY A 230 -2.04 -6.14 -12.00
C GLY A 230 -0.57 -6.48 -11.71
N HIS A 231 -0.24 -6.83 -10.47
CA HIS A 231 1.11 -7.31 -10.11
C HIS A 231 1.37 -8.73 -10.63
N GLU A 232 0.37 -9.61 -10.60
CA GLU A 232 0.49 -10.99 -11.07
C GLU A 232 0.78 -11.07 -12.57
N PHE A 233 0.31 -10.11 -13.38
CA PHE A 233 0.71 -10.00 -14.79
C PHE A 233 2.23 -9.83 -14.93
N LEU A 234 2.86 -9.07 -14.04
CA LEU A 234 4.31 -8.83 -14.07
C LEU A 234 5.13 -10.10 -13.76
N SER A 235 4.52 -11.14 -13.19
CA SER A 235 5.15 -12.43 -12.94
C SER A 235 4.60 -13.56 -13.83
N ALA A 236 3.73 -13.26 -14.81
CA ALA A 236 3.10 -14.23 -15.71
C ALA A 236 4.02 -14.67 -16.87
N ILE A 237 5.22 -15.15 -16.53
CA ILE A 237 6.26 -15.55 -17.50
C ILE A 237 5.96 -16.84 -18.25
N ASP A 238 5.15 -17.72 -17.66
CA ASP A 238 4.76 -19.01 -18.25
C ASP A 238 3.31 -19.01 -18.75
N ARG A 239 2.66 -17.84 -18.74
CA ARG A 239 1.31 -17.69 -19.27
C ARG A 239 1.38 -17.65 -20.81
N ASP A 240 0.60 -18.50 -21.45
CA ASP A 240 0.39 -18.47 -22.90
C ASP A 240 -0.49 -17.28 -23.33
N GLY A 241 -0.55 -17.04 -24.64
CA GLY A 241 -1.42 -16.01 -25.22
C GLY A 241 -0.83 -14.60 -25.17
N LYS A 242 -1.67 -13.60 -25.42
CA LYS A 242 -1.22 -12.21 -25.66
C LYS A 242 -0.84 -11.46 -24.39
N TYR A 243 -1.07 -12.06 -23.22
CA TYR A 243 -0.90 -11.45 -21.90
C TYR A 243 0.20 -12.09 -21.02
N GLY A 244 0.99 -13.02 -21.56
CA GLY A 244 2.07 -13.67 -20.81
C GLY A 244 3.36 -13.86 -21.61
N GLY A 245 4.38 -14.40 -20.95
CA GLY A 245 5.70 -14.58 -21.53
C GLY A 245 6.54 -13.31 -21.48
N SER A 246 6.67 -12.64 -22.62
CA SER A 246 7.55 -11.47 -22.76
C SER A 246 7.10 -10.29 -21.88
N PHE A 247 8.04 -9.40 -21.53
CA PHE A 247 7.74 -8.14 -20.85
C PHE A 247 6.67 -7.33 -21.60
N GLU A 248 6.74 -7.30 -22.94
CA GLU A 248 5.74 -6.63 -23.78
C GLU A 248 4.34 -7.23 -23.54
N ASN A 249 4.18 -8.55 -23.57
CA ASN A 249 2.88 -9.18 -23.37
C ASN A 249 2.38 -9.05 -21.93
N ARG A 250 3.24 -9.26 -20.92
CA ARG A 250 2.89 -9.10 -19.50
C ARG A 250 2.43 -7.68 -19.17
N THR A 251 2.96 -6.67 -19.85
CA THR A 251 2.54 -5.26 -19.67
C THR A 251 1.40 -4.82 -20.60
N ARG A 252 0.89 -5.70 -21.48
CA ARG A 252 -0.24 -5.40 -22.37
C ARG A 252 -1.51 -5.05 -21.59
N TYR A 253 -1.73 -5.70 -20.45
CA TYR A 253 -2.83 -5.41 -19.54
C TYR A 253 -2.87 -3.93 -19.14
N LEU A 254 -1.74 -3.40 -18.64
CA LEU A 254 -1.62 -1.97 -18.30
C LEU A 254 -1.82 -1.08 -19.52
N ARG A 255 -1.15 -1.38 -20.65
CA ARG A 255 -1.24 -0.56 -21.87
C ARG A 255 -2.68 -0.45 -22.38
N ASN A 256 -3.43 -1.54 -22.37
CA ASN A 256 -4.82 -1.56 -22.84
C ASN A 256 -5.75 -0.79 -21.88
N ILE A 257 -5.58 -0.92 -20.56
CA ILE A 257 -6.31 -0.10 -19.59
C ILE A 257 -6.04 1.39 -19.83
N VAL A 258 -4.77 1.77 -19.93
CA VAL A 258 -4.38 3.18 -20.13
C VAL A 258 -4.93 3.72 -21.44
N ALA A 259 -4.84 2.95 -22.53
CA ALA A 259 -5.40 3.36 -23.82
C ALA A 259 -6.93 3.56 -23.73
N GLY A 260 -7.64 2.63 -23.11
CA GLY A 260 -9.09 2.74 -22.91
C GLY A 260 -9.49 3.93 -22.03
N ILE A 261 -8.78 4.18 -20.93
CA ILE A 261 -9.03 5.34 -20.06
C ILE A 261 -8.78 6.66 -20.81
N LYS A 262 -7.68 6.78 -21.55
CA LYS A 262 -7.39 7.99 -22.34
C LYS A 262 -8.49 8.29 -23.37
N GLN A 263 -9.07 7.25 -23.95
CA GLN A 263 -10.14 7.38 -24.92
C GLN A 263 -11.48 7.74 -24.25
N ALA A 264 -11.86 7.04 -23.17
CA ALA A 264 -13.19 7.12 -22.58
C ALA A 264 -13.33 8.22 -21.49
N ALA A 265 -12.23 8.60 -20.85
CA ALA A 265 -12.16 9.57 -19.76
C ALA A 265 -11.04 10.60 -20.00
N PRO A 266 -11.08 11.38 -21.10
CA PRO A 266 -10.02 12.30 -21.46
C PRO A 266 -9.78 13.34 -20.35
N GLY A 267 -8.52 13.55 -19.98
CA GLY A 267 -8.11 14.48 -18.92
C GLY A 267 -8.07 13.89 -17.51
N LEU A 268 -8.58 12.67 -17.30
CA LEU A 268 -8.34 11.93 -16.05
C LEU A 268 -6.85 11.55 -15.97
N GLU A 269 -6.18 11.95 -14.90
CA GLU A 269 -4.81 11.54 -14.67
C GLU A 269 -4.75 10.07 -14.20
N MET A 270 -3.58 9.45 -14.30
CA MET A 270 -3.36 8.07 -13.87
C MET A 270 -2.11 7.99 -13.01
N GLY A 271 -2.17 7.15 -11.98
CA GLY A 271 -1.04 6.76 -11.15
C GLY A 271 -0.87 5.25 -11.10
N ILE A 272 0.27 4.79 -10.62
CA ILE A 272 0.53 3.37 -10.38
C ILE A 272 1.16 3.19 -8.99
N ARG A 273 0.52 2.40 -8.14
CA ARG A 273 1.17 1.78 -6.99
C ARG A 273 1.83 0.48 -7.43
N LEU A 274 3.15 0.42 -7.37
CA LEU A 274 3.97 -0.67 -7.90
C LEU A 274 4.74 -1.37 -6.78
N SER A 275 4.58 -2.69 -6.65
CA SER A 275 5.58 -3.49 -5.95
C SER A 275 6.82 -3.60 -6.85
N ALA A 276 7.82 -2.75 -6.61
CA ALA A 276 9.01 -2.66 -7.46
C ALA A 276 10.03 -3.78 -7.22
N PHE A 277 9.80 -4.58 -6.19
CA PHE A 277 10.55 -5.79 -5.89
C PHE A 277 9.66 -6.75 -5.11
N ASP A 278 9.90 -8.04 -5.28
CA ASP A 278 9.29 -9.11 -4.52
C ASP A 278 10.30 -10.25 -4.32
N PHE A 279 10.01 -11.15 -3.38
CA PHE A 279 10.81 -12.34 -3.10
C PHE A 279 9.96 -13.60 -3.26
N ILE A 280 10.64 -14.74 -3.24
CA ILE A 280 10.00 -16.03 -3.07
C ILE A 280 9.06 -16.00 -1.84
N PRO A 281 7.89 -16.66 -1.87
CA PRO A 281 6.99 -16.71 -0.74
C PRO A 281 7.68 -17.19 0.54
N PHE A 282 7.30 -16.63 1.67
CA PHE A 282 7.77 -17.08 2.99
C PHE A 282 6.69 -17.89 3.70
N LYS A 283 7.15 -18.80 4.56
CA LYS A 283 6.36 -19.60 5.49
C LYS A 283 6.82 -19.39 6.92
N LYS A 284 5.99 -19.82 7.86
CA LYS A 284 6.30 -19.81 9.28
C LYS A 284 7.26 -20.96 9.59
N GLY A 285 8.48 -20.63 9.98
CA GLY A 285 9.54 -21.54 10.36
C GLY A 285 9.37 -22.14 11.76
N THR A 286 10.32 -22.99 12.15
CA THR A 286 10.27 -23.77 13.41
C THR A 286 10.20 -22.90 14.67
N ASN A 287 10.86 -21.75 14.65
CA ASN A 287 10.86 -20.78 15.77
C ASN A 287 9.84 -19.63 15.57
N ASN A 288 8.80 -19.88 14.77
CA ASN A 288 7.85 -18.87 14.29
C ASN A 288 8.46 -17.76 13.43
N GLN A 289 9.77 -17.77 13.16
CA GLN A 289 10.44 -16.82 12.26
C GLN A 289 10.07 -17.10 10.81
N GLY A 290 9.98 -16.07 9.98
CA GLY A 290 9.77 -16.24 8.55
C GLY A 290 10.94 -16.97 7.92
N GLU A 291 10.66 -18.00 7.12
CA GLU A 291 11.65 -18.71 6.31
C GLU A 291 11.17 -18.70 4.86
N PRO A 292 12.04 -18.48 3.87
CA PRO A 292 11.65 -18.56 2.48
C PRO A 292 11.26 -20.00 2.11
N GLU A 293 10.32 -20.14 1.17
CA GLU A 293 10.18 -21.40 0.44
C GLU A 293 11.49 -21.71 -0.31
N GLN A 294 11.67 -22.98 -0.68
CA GLN A 294 12.91 -23.44 -1.31
C GLN A 294 12.68 -23.81 -2.77
N MET A 295 13.48 -23.22 -3.64
CA MET A 295 13.55 -23.51 -5.08
C MET A 295 14.96 -23.17 -5.57
N GLU A 296 15.54 -23.99 -6.44
CA GLU A 296 16.88 -23.74 -6.99
C GLU A 296 16.94 -22.45 -7.82
N THR A 297 15.89 -22.19 -8.60
CA THR A 297 15.73 -20.99 -9.42
C THR A 297 14.30 -20.51 -9.32
N TYR A 298 14.07 -19.29 -8.84
CA TYR A 298 12.76 -18.69 -8.66
C TYR A 298 12.54 -17.51 -9.62
N PRO A 299 11.84 -17.71 -10.74
CA PRO A 299 11.67 -16.68 -11.77
C PRO A 299 10.42 -15.79 -11.59
N TYR A 300 9.59 -16.04 -10.57
CA TYR A 300 8.30 -15.34 -10.39
C TYR A 300 8.38 -14.09 -9.51
N ALA A 301 9.58 -13.68 -9.08
CA ALA A 301 9.80 -12.43 -8.36
C ALA A 301 9.99 -11.27 -9.34
N PHE A 302 8.93 -10.46 -9.56
CA PHE A 302 9.11 -9.20 -10.28
C PHE A 302 10.02 -8.27 -9.48
N GLY A 303 11.04 -7.72 -10.13
CA GLY A 303 12.06 -6.93 -9.46
C GLY A 303 13.02 -7.74 -8.57
N GLY A 304 13.13 -9.05 -8.79
CA GLY A 304 13.99 -9.96 -8.03
C GLY A 304 14.93 -10.79 -8.92
N GLN A 305 16.04 -11.22 -8.34
CA GLN A 305 16.96 -12.17 -8.94
C GLN A 305 16.40 -13.59 -8.90
N LYS A 306 16.99 -14.47 -9.72
CA LYS A 306 16.64 -15.89 -9.80
C LYS A 306 16.89 -16.70 -8.52
N ASP A 307 17.63 -16.15 -7.55
CA ASP A 307 17.78 -16.74 -6.21
C ASP A 307 16.51 -16.57 -5.34
N GLY A 308 15.57 -15.73 -5.78
CA GLY A 308 14.32 -15.43 -5.08
C GLY A 308 14.45 -14.54 -3.85
N LEU A 309 15.64 -14.03 -3.53
CA LEU A 309 15.92 -13.28 -2.29
C LEU A 309 16.71 -11.98 -2.51
N SER A 310 17.32 -11.81 -3.69
CA SER A 310 18.04 -10.59 -4.06
C SER A 310 17.18 -9.73 -4.99
N ILE A 311 17.40 -8.41 -4.98
CA ILE A 311 16.67 -7.45 -5.81
C ILE A 311 17.35 -7.31 -7.18
N ASP A 312 16.54 -7.23 -8.23
CA ASP A 312 16.95 -6.80 -9.56
C ASP A 312 16.00 -5.73 -10.08
N LEU A 313 16.47 -4.49 -10.25
CA LEU A 313 15.61 -3.40 -10.69
C LEU A 313 15.50 -3.25 -12.21
N ALA A 314 16.08 -4.15 -13.02
CA ALA A 314 16.03 -4.04 -14.48
C ALA A 314 14.59 -3.96 -15.04
N GLU A 315 13.72 -4.93 -14.71
CA GLU A 315 12.32 -4.88 -15.15
C GLU A 315 11.50 -3.76 -14.50
N PRO A 316 11.64 -3.46 -13.19
CA PRO A 316 11.03 -2.27 -12.59
C PRO A 316 11.37 -0.97 -13.32
N LYS A 317 12.62 -0.77 -13.73
CA LYS A 317 13.05 0.40 -14.51
C LYS A 317 12.42 0.41 -15.90
N ALA A 318 12.38 -0.73 -16.59
CA ALA A 318 11.67 -0.85 -17.86
C ALA A 318 10.18 -0.53 -17.73
N PHE A 319 9.56 -0.94 -16.62
CA PHE A 319 8.16 -0.63 -16.32
C PHE A 319 7.93 0.85 -16.04
N LEU A 320 8.83 1.53 -15.32
CA LEU A 320 8.76 2.98 -15.11
C LEU A 320 8.97 3.76 -16.41
N SER A 321 9.85 3.28 -17.29
CA SER A 321 10.02 3.84 -18.64
C SER A 321 8.72 3.73 -19.46
N LEU A 322 8.11 2.54 -19.46
CA LEU A 322 6.79 2.33 -20.08
C LEU A 322 5.72 3.25 -19.47
N ALA A 323 5.70 3.42 -18.14
CA ALA A 323 4.75 4.33 -17.49
C ALA A 323 4.92 5.77 -17.99
N GLN A 324 6.16 6.26 -18.16
CA GLN A 324 6.43 7.59 -18.74
C GLN A 324 5.95 7.70 -20.19
N GLU A 325 6.23 6.69 -21.04
CA GLU A 325 5.76 6.64 -22.43
C GLU A 325 4.22 6.67 -22.51
N LEU A 326 3.57 6.01 -21.55
CA LEU A 326 2.12 6.02 -21.38
C LEU A 326 1.61 7.34 -20.78
N GLY A 327 2.45 8.30 -20.44
CA GLY A 327 2.07 9.59 -19.88
C GLY A 327 1.65 9.54 -18.40
N ILE A 328 1.98 8.47 -17.69
CA ILE A 328 1.76 8.33 -16.25
C ILE A 328 2.92 9.02 -15.52
N GLN A 329 2.59 9.89 -14.57
CA GLN A 329 3.59 10.62 -13.79
C GLN A 329 3.64 10.21 -12.31
N LEU A 330 2.51 9.79 -11.72
CA LEU A 330 2.41 9.48 -10.29
C LEU A 330 2.75 8.01 -10.02
N ILE A 331 3.87 7.75 -9.32
CA ILE A 331 4.31 6.40 -8.98
C ILE A 331 4.43 6.26 -7.45
N CYS A 332 3.67 5.34 -6.86
CA CYS A 332 3.87 4.96 -5.46
C CYS A 332 4.66 3.65 -5.39
N VAL A 333 5.90 3.73 -4.93
CA VAL A 333 6.78 2.56 -4.81
C VAL A 333 6.50 1.80 -3.52
N THR A 334 6.41 0.48 -3.62
CA THR A 334 6.31 -0.44 -2.51
C THR A 334 7.00 -1.77 -2.85
N GLY A 335 6.85 -2.80 -2.02
CA GLY A 335 7.47 -4.09 -2.25
C GLY A 335 6.70 -5.25 -1.61
N GLY A 336 6.87 -6.43 -2.19
CA GLY A 336 6.29 -7.68 -1.71
C GLY A 336 4.76 -7.71 -1.67
N SER A 337 4.24 -8.73 -0.99
CA SER A 337 2.82 -8.94 -0.73
C SER A 337 2.53 -9.16 0.76
N PRO A 338 1.45 -8.56 1.30
CA PRO A 338 1.03 -8.80 2.68
C PRO A 338 0.55 -10.23 2.93
N TYR A 339 0.35 -11.04 1.89
CA TYR A 339 -0.13 -12.43 2.00
C TYR A 339 1.00 -13.47 2.03
N TYR A 340 2.17 -13.18 1.47
CA TYR A 340 3.27 -14.17 1.40
C TYR A 340 4.65 -13.61 1.76
N THR A 341 4.89 -12.31 1.63
CA THR A 341 6.12 -11.62 2.05
C THR A 341 5.82 -10.40 2.95
N PRO A 342 4.93 -10.50 3.98
CA PRO A 342 4.46 -9.34 4.73
C PRO A 342 5.57 -8.49 5.37
N HIS A 343 6.71 -9.06 5.73
CA HIS A 343 7.84 -8.33 6.29
C HIS A 343 8.46 -7.32 5.31
N LEU A 344 8.41 -7.60 3.99
CA LEU A 344 8.87 -6.68 2.95
C LEU A 344 7.95 -5.48 2.83
N THR A 345 6.64 -5.72 2.72
CA THR A 345 5.64 -4.65 2.55
C THR A 345 5.54 -3.76 3.77
N ARG A 346 5.61 -4.36 4.96
CA ARG A 346 5.43 -3.67 6.25
C ARG A 346 6.42 -4.21 7.29
N PRO A 347 7.64 -3.65 7.36
CA PRO A 347 8.53 -3.94 8.46
C PRO A 347 7.82 -3.69 9.80
N ALA A 348 7.83 -4.70 10.68
CA ALA A 348 7.10 -4.66 11.94
C ALA A 348 7.75 -5.59 12.96
N LEU A 349 7.66 -5.21 14.22
CA LEU A 349 8.08 -6.07 15.34
C LEU A 349 7.00 -7.08 15.72
N PHE A 350 5.73 -6.71 15.54
CA PHE A 350 4.57 -7.51 15.87
C PHE A 350 3.84 -7.88 14.58
N PRO A 351 4.03 -9.11 14.05
CA PRO A 351 3.37 -9.55 12.83
C PRO A 351 1.85 -9.70 13.04
N PRO A 352 1.06 -9.77 11.95
CA PRO A 352 -0.35 -10.14 12.03
C PRO A 352 -0.54 -11.59 12.52
N SER A 353 -1.78 -11.97 12.85
CA SER A 353 -2.12 -13.32 13.33
C SER A 353 -1.75 -14.47 12.39
N ASP A 354 -1.80 -14.22 11.09
CA ASP A 354 -1.47 -15.17 10.02
C ASP A 354 0.00 -15.07 9.57
N GLY A 355 0.80 -14.27 10.27
CA GLY A 355 2.19 -13.98 9.91
C GLY A 355 3.22 -14.85 10.65
N TYR A 356 4.45 -14.38 10.56
CA TYR A 356 5.63 -14.95 11.19
C TYR A 356 6.46 -13.83 11.83
N LEU A 357 7.27 -14.18 12.82
CA LEU A 357 8.26 -13.25 13.38
C LEU A 357 9.23 -12.79 12.28
N PRO A 358 9.65 -11.52 12.30
CA PRO A 358 10.44 -10.96 11.22
C PRO A 358 11.73 -11.75 10.97
N PRO A 359 12.03 -12.12 9.71
CA PRO A 359 13.26 -12.84 9.37
C PRO A 359 14.52 -11.99 9.58
N GLU A 360 14.36 -10.67 9.58
CA GLU A 360 15.42 -9.67 9.61
C GLU A 360 15.13 -8.56 10.61
N GLU A 361 16.09 -7.66 10.81
CA GLU A 361 15.90 -6.45 11.61
C GLU A 361 14.96 -5.49 10.85
N PRO A 362 13.87 -4.97 11.45
CA PRO A 362 12.87 -4.25 10.65
C PRO A 362 13.32 -2.87 10.11
N PHE A 363 14.29 -2.17 10.73
CA PHE A 363 14.91 -0.99 10.07
C PHE A 363 15.67 -1.39 8.80
N ALA A 364 16.23 -2.60 8.69
CA ALA A 364 16.80 -3.08 7.43
C ALA A 364 15.72 -3.17 6.33
N GLY A 365 14.51 -3.62 6.67
CA GLY A 365 13.36 -3.61 5.77
C GLY A 365 12.90 -2.21 5.37
N VAL A 366 12.92 -1.25 6.32
CA VAL A 366 12.63 0.17 6.00
C VAL A 366 13.67 0.75 5.06
N LYS A 367 14.95 0.54 5.37
CA LYS A 367 16.07 0.96 4.53
C LYS A 367 15.95 0.42 3.11
N ARG A 368 15.66 -0.88 2.96
CA ARG A 368 15.45 -1.50 1.64
C ARG A 368 14.39 -0.76 0.81
N GLN A 369 13.24 -0.42 1.41
CA GLN A 369 12.20 0.32 0.69
C GLN A 369 12.66 1.73 0.29
N ILE A 370 13.39 2.42 1.17
CA ILE A 370 13.95 3.75 0.90
C ILE A 370 14.99 3.69 -0.21
N ASP A 371 15.93 2.75 -0.15
CA ASP A 371 17.01 2.61 -1.13
C ASP A 371 16.46 2.26 -2.53
N VAL A 372 15.48 1.36 -2.63
CA VAL A 372 14.81 1.06 -3.90
C VAL A 372 14.09 2.30 -4.44
N THR A 373 13.34 3.01 -3.59
CA THR A 373 12.65 4.24 -4.01
C THR A 373 13.65 5.29 -4.50
N ALA A 374 14.76 5.49 -3.78
CA ALA A 374 15.81 6.44 -4.11
C ALA A 374 16.50 6.09 -5.44
N GLY A 375 16.83 4.82 -5.64
CA GLY A 375 17.43 4.35 -6.90
C GLY A 375 16.53 4.60 -8.11
N LEU A 376 15.23 4.31 -7.98
CA LEU A 376 14.25 4.61 -9.04
C LEU A 376 14.08 6.13 -9.23
N LYS A 377 14.04 6.92 -8.16
CA LYS A 377 13.90 8.38 -8.25
C LYS A 377 15.10 9.05 -8.92
N ALA A 378 16.31 8.55 -8.66
CA ALA A 378 17.53 9.05 -9.30
C ALA A 378 17.53 8.81 -10.83
N GLU A 379 16.99 7.69 -11.29
CA GLU A 379 16.91 7.36 -12.72
C GLU A 379 15.72 7.99 -13.43
N PHE A 380 14.63 8.25 -12.71
CA PHE A 380 13.39 8.81 -13.25
C PHE A 380 13.04 10.16 -12.59
N PRO A 381 13.85 11.21 -12.78
CA PRO A 381 13.64 12.50 -12.13
C PRO A 381 12.32 13.19 -12.51
N GLU A 382 11.78 12.89 -13.70
CA GLU A 382 10.54 13.46 -14.23
C GLU A 382 9.25 12.82 -13.66
N LEU A 383 9.36 11.63 -13.07
CA LEU A 383 8.24 10.98 -12.38
C LEU A 383 8.08 11.58 -10.98
N VAL A 384 6.85 11.72 -10.51
CA VAL A 384 6.59 12.05 -9.10
C VAL A 384 6.54 10.73 -8.33
N ILE A 385 7.59 10.46 -7.56
CA ILE A 385 7.75 9.19 -6.84
C ILE A 385 7.44 9.35 -5.36
N ILE A 386 6.44 8.60 -4.91
CA ILE A 386 6.01 8.49 -3.52
C ILE A 386 6.66 7.26 -2.89
N GLY A 387 7.42 7.46 -1.83
CA GLY A 387 7.96 6.35 -1.04
C GLY A 387 6.93 5.77 -0.07
N SER A 388 7.03 4.48 0.24
CA SER A 388 6.22 3.83 1.29
C SER A 388 7.09 3.08 2.32
N GLY A 389 6.48 2.33 3.24
CA GLY A 389 7.22 1.51 4.23
C GLY A 389 7.64 2.23 5.52
N TYR A 390 7.37 3.53 5.67
CA TYR A 390 7.85 4.35 6.79
C TYR A 390 7.26 4.03 8.18
N SER A 391 6.20 3.23 8.27
CA SER A 391 5.42 3.11 9.52
C SER A 391 6.17 2.52 10.72
N TYR A 392 7.25 1.78 10.49
CA TYR A 392 8.07 1.22 11.57
C TYR A 392 8.88 2.29 12.31
N LEU A 393 9.21 3.39 11.63
CA LEU A 393 10.06 4.47 12.14
C LEU A 393 9.46 5.19 13.35
N GLN A 394 8.13 5.21 13.47
CA GLN A 394 7.42 5.76 14.63
C GLN A 394 7.88 7.19 14.97
N GLU A 395 8.46 7.40 16.15
CA GLU A 395 9.02 8.69 16.59
C GLU A 395 10.04 9.28 15.62
N TRP A 396 10.79 8.42 14.91
CA TRP A 396 11.90 8.82 14.03
C TRP A 396 11.48 9.03 12.58
N LEU A 397 10.18 8.87 12.28
CA LEU A 397 9.68 9.11 10.93
C LEU A 397 10.03 10.52 10.42
N PRO A 398 9.80 11.61 11.18
CA PRO A 398 10.10 12.95 10.68
C PRO A 398 11.58 13.13 10.29
N ASN A 399 12.51 12.63 11.10
CA ASN A 399 13.95 12.77 10.87
C ASN A 399 14.42 12.05 9.60
N VAL A 400 13.92 10.83 9.37
CA VAL A 400 14.22 10.07 8.14
C VAL A 400 13.50 10.67 6.94
N ALA A 401 12.23 11.05 7.08
CA ALA A 401 11.45 11.67 6.00
C ALA A 401 12.08 12.99 5.53
N GLN A 402 12.57 13.81 6.45
CA GLN A 402 13.27 15.05 6.13
C GLN A 402 14.53 14.77 5.31
N TYR A 403 15.35 13.80 5.74
CA TYR A 403 16.55 13.39 5.02
C TYR A 403 16.21 12.90 3.60
N VAL A 404 15.22 12.00 3.48
CA VAL A 404 14.76 11.46 2.19
C VAL A 404 14.36 12.57 1.21
N LEU A 405 13.53 13.51 1.65
CA LEU A 405 13.03 14.58 0.77
C LEU A 405 14.12 15.60 0.42
N ARG A 406 14.99 15.97 1.37
CA ARG A 406 16.08 16.93 1.11
C ARG A 406 17.12 16.40 0.14
N ASN A 407 17.35 15.09 0.16
CA ASN A 407 18.32 14.44 -0.72
C ASN A 407 17.68 13.91 -2.03
N GLY A 408 16.43 14.28 -2.32
CA GLY A 408 15.76 13.90 -3.57
C GLY A 408 15.55 12.39 -3.73
N MET A 409 15.50 11.64 -2.62
CA MET A 409 15.31 10.19 -2.63
C MET A 409 13.85 9.79 -2.90
N ALA A 410 12.92 10.72 -2.70
CA ALA A 410 11.52 10.65 -3.11
C ALA A 410 10.98 12.08 -3.27
N ASP A 411 9.90 12.26 -4.03
CA ASP A 411 9.19 13.55 -4.09
C ASP A 411 8.18 13.68 -2.95
N SER A 412 7.66 12.56 -2.45
CA SER A 412 6.70 12.55 -1.34
C SER A 412 6.86 11.33 -0.42
N VAL A 413 6.56 11.52 0.87
CA VAL A 413 6.57 10.46 1.89
C VAL A 413 5.15 9.97 2.17
N GLY A 414 4.93 8.67 1.95
CA GLY A 414 3.63 8.02 2.09
C GLY A 414 3.32 7.54 3.51
N PHE A 415 2.12 7.90 3.99
CA PHE A 415 1.55 7.50 5.27
C PHE A 415 0.45 6.46 5.08
N GLY A 416 0.69 5.25 5.60
CA GLY A 416 -0.33 4.21 5.73
C GLY A 416 -0.92 4.20 7.13
N ARG A 417 -0.89 3.03 7.79
CA ARG A 417 -1.51 2.72 9.09
C ARG A 417 -1.35 3.73 10.24
N MET A 418 -0.38 4.65 10.17
CA MET A 418 -0.15 5.67 11.20
C MET A 418 -1.31 6.65 11.32
N VAL A 419 -1.94 7.02 10.21
CA VAL A 419 -3.05 8.00 10.23
C VAL A 419 -4.36 7.41 10.73
N LEU A 420 -4.44 6.08 10.94
CA LEU A 420 -5.59 5.46 11.58
C LEU A 420 -5.73 5.88 13.05
N SER A 421 -4.61 6.00 13.78
CA SER A 421 -4.59 6.48 15.17
C SER A 421 -4.12 7.91 15.33
N TYR A 422 -3.32 8.43 14.39
CA TYR A 422 -2.81 9.79 14.43
C TYR A 422 -3.07 10.52 13.10
N PRO A 423 -4.34 10.84 12.77
CA PRO A 423 -4.69 11.42 11.48
C PRO A 423 -3.96 12.73 11.20
N SER A 424 -3.79 13.60 12.21
CA SER A 424 -3.09 14.89 12.07
C SER A 424 -1.55 14.80 12.06
N MET A 425 -0.95 13.61 12.06
CA MET A 425 0.51 13.48 12.07
C MET A 425 1.21 14.23 10.92
N PRO A 426 0.74 14.17 9.65
CA PRO A 426 1.34 14.97 8.57
C PRO A 426 1.25 16.49 8.83
N ASP A 427 0.08 16.98 9.25
CA ASP A 427 -0.12 18.39 9.64
C ASP A 427 0.81 18.81 10.78
N ASP A 428 0.92 18.01 11.84
CA ASP A 428 1.82 18.29 12.96
C ASP A 428 3.29 18.33 12.52
N MET A 429 3.71 17.47 11.59
CA MET A 429 5.05 17.51 10.98
C MET A 429 5.29 18.79 10.19
N ILE A 430 4.32 19.23 9.37
CA ILE A 430 4.41 20.48 8.60
C ILE A 430 4.55 21.69 9.52
N GLN A 431 3.77 21.70 10.61
CA GLN A 431 3.78 22.79 11.60
C GLN A 431 4.96 22.72 12.58
N GLY A 432 5.85 21.72 12.47
CA GLY A 432 6.99 21.54 13.37
C GLY A 432 6.59 21.25 14.81
N LYS A 433 5.40 20.67 15.03
CA LYS A 433 4.91 20.31 16.37
C LYS A 433 5.54 19.00 16.83
N THR A 434 5.77 18.90 18.14
CA THR A 434 6.16 17.65 18.77
C THR A 434 5.07 16.58 18.55
N LEU A 435 5.47 15.40 18.07
CA LEU A 435 4.54 14.30 17.86
C LEU A 435 3.90 13.83 19.17
N THR A 436 2.59 13.60 19.13
CA THR A 436 1.82 13.10 20.27
C THR A 436 2.05 11.59 20.46
N ARG A 437 2.93 11.24 21.41
CA ARG A 437 3.46 9.89 21.62
C ARG A 437 2.43 8.76 21.73
N ASN A 438 1.27 9.02 22.35
CA ASN A 438 0.21 8.02 22.56
C ASN A 438 -0.68 7.78 21.33
N LEU A 439 -0.54 8.58 20.27
CA LEU A 439 -1.23 8.37 18.99
C LEU A 439 -0.35 7.63 17.97
N ILE A 440 0.98 7.60 18.18
CA ILE A 440 1.94 6.94 17.28
C ILE A 440 1.66 5.44 17.18
N CYS A 441 1.41 4.97 15.96
CA CYS A 441 1.18 3.55 15.67
C CYS A 441 2.39 2.70 16.07
N ARG A 442 2.19 1.68 16.90
CA ARG A 442 3.27 0.77 17.35
C ARG A 442 3.41 -0.50 16.53
N THR A 443 2.83 -0.51 15.34
CA THR A 443 2.85 -1.66 14.43
C THR A 443 2.28 -2.96 15.02
N PHE A 444 1.29 -2.87 15.93
CA PHE A 444 0.64 -4.03 16.59
C PHE A 444 -0.09 -5.00 15.65
N SER A 445 -0.25 -4.61 14.38
CA SER A 445 -0.92 -5.39 13.33
C SER A 445 -2.41 -5.69 13.54
N ASP A 446 -3.06 -5.11 14.55
CA ASP A 446 -4.51 -5.18 14.78
C ASP A 446 -5.35 -4.73 13.58
N CYS A 447 -4.92 -3.68 12.87
CA CYS A 447 -5.56 -3.22 11.61
C CYS A 447 -5.50 -4.24 10.46
N THR A 448 -4.86 -5.40 10.65
CA THR A 448 -4.88 -6.51 9.70
C THR A 448 -5.35 -7.79 10.36
N THR A 449 -4.96 -8.05 11.61
CA THR A 449 -5.45 -9.20 12.36
C THR A 449 -6.98 -9.19 12.43
N ALA A 450 -7.60 -8.05 12.76
CA ALA A 450 -9.06 -7.94 12.82
C ALA A 450 -9.76 -8.41 11.52
N PRO A 451 -9.48 -7.83 10.33
CA PRO A 451 -10.13 -8.26 9.09
C PRO A 451 -9.79 -9.68 8.64
N ARG A 452 -8.65 -10.24 9.05
CA ARG A 452 -8.36 -11.68 8.80
C ARG A 452 -9.31 -12.62 9.54
N HIS A 453 -9.94 -12.13 10.61
CA HIS A 453 -10.91 -12.87 11.41
C HIS A 453 -12.35 -12.37 11.23
N GLY A 454 -12.62 -11.59 10.17
CA GLY A 454 -13.97 -11.12 9.84
C GLY A 454 -14.43 -9.87 10.60
N LEU A 455 -13.52 -9.17 11.29
CA LEU A 455 -13.80 -7.90 11.96
C LEU A 455 -13.41 -6.71 11.09
N ILE A 456 -13.93 -5.51 11.40
CA ILE A 456 -13.56 -4.28 10.70
C ILE A 456 -12.08 -3.90 10.93
N SER A 457 -11.47 -3.25 9.93
CA SER A 457 -10.09 -2.75 10.04
C SER A 457 -10.02 -1.39 10.75
N GLY A 458 -9.20 -1.29 11.79
CA GLY A 458 -8.94 -0.04 12.50
C GLY A 458 -7.81 -0.11 13.51
N CYS A 459 -7.67 0.93 14.34
CA CYS A 459 -6.68 0.96 15.41
C CYS A 459 -7.30 0.77 16.80
N PHE A 460 -7.70 -0.47 17.09
CA PHE A 460 -8.25 -0.88 18.39
C PHE A 460 -7.45 -0.45 19.64
N PRO A 461 -6.10 -0.41 19.65
CA PRO A 461 -5.38 -0.06 20.87
C PRO A 461 -5.28 1.44 21.15
N LEU A 462 -5.26 2.29 20.11
CA LEU A 462 -4.89 3.70 20.22
C LEU A 462 -6.00 4.67 19.79
N ASP A 463 -6.87 4.28 18.86
CA ASP A 463 -7.97 5.12 18.43
C ASP A 463 -9.15 4.98 19.41
N PRO A 464 -9.58 6.06 20.09
CA PRO A 464 -10.71 6.01 21.01
C PRO A 464 -12.00 5.49 20.39
N TYR A 465 -12.22 5.71 19.08
CA TYR A 465 -13.39 5.23 18.38
C TYR A 465 -13.43 3.70 18.34
N TYR A 466 -12.31 3.04 17.98
CA TYR A 466 -12.22 1.58 17.90
C TYR A 466 -12.03 0.93 19.27
N LYS A 467 -11.28 1.57 20.18
CA LYS A 467 -10.96 1.04 21.51
C LYS A 467 -12.19 0.77 22.38
N LYS A 468 -13.25 1.54 22.20
CA LYS A 468 -14.49 1.43 22.98
C LYS A 468 -15.52 0.47 22.38
N ARG A 469 -15.24 -0.13 21.21
CA ARG A 469 -16.21 -0.99 20.53
C ARG A 469 -16.15 -2.43 21.02
N PRO A 470 -17.25 -3.19 20.94
CA PRO A 470 -17.27 -4.63 21.26
C PRO A 470 -16.21 -5.44 20.50
N GLU A 471 -15.95 -5.10 19.25
CA GLU A 471 -14.97 -5.74 18.37
C GLU A 471 -13.54 -5.66 18.95
N ALA A 472 -13.25 -4.72 19.85
CA ALA A 472 -11.96 -4.62 20.54
C ALA A 472 -11.74 -5.77 21.52
N GLU A 473 -12.77 -6.17 22.27
CA GLU A 473 -12.70 -7.30 23.20
C GLU A 473 -12.69 -8.64 22.44
N GLU A 474 -13.44 -8.73 21.34
CA GLU A 474 -13.40 -9.90 20.45
C GLU A 474 -11.99 -10.09 19.85
N LEU A 475 -11.38 -9.03 19.33
CA LEU A 475 -10.02 -9.07 18.82
C LEU A 475 -9.00 -9.47 19.90
N LYS A 476 -9.20 -9.00 21.14
CA LYS A 476 -8.35 -9.38 22.27
C LYS A 476 -8.47 -10.87 22.56
N ALA A 477 -9.68 -11.43 22.61
CA ALA A 477 -9.91 -12.86 22.79
C ALA A 477 -9.29 -13.70 21.67
N ILE A 478 -9.42 -13.26 20.40
CA ILE A 478 -8.76 -13.90 19.25
C ILE A 478 -7.24 -13.94 19.46
N LYS A 479 -6.62 -12.81 19.86
CA LYS A 479 -5.17 -12.73 20.04
C LYS A 479 -4.65 -13.52 21.24
N GLU A 480 -5.45 -13.70 22.28
CA GLU A 480 -5.11 -14.55 23.43
C GLU A 480 -5.15 -16.05 23.09
N GLY A 481 -5.88 -16.43 22.03
CA GLY A 481 -5.96 -17.81 21.53
C GLY A 481 -4.93 -18.20 20.47
N LEU A 482 -4.09 -17.25 20.00
CA LEU A 482 -3.01 -17.47 19.02
C LEU A 482 -1.67 -17.69 19.72
#